data_AF-A0A6I4STA5-F1
#
_entry.id   AF-A0A6I4STA5-F1
#
_cell.length_a   1.000
_cell.length_b   1.000
_cell.length_c   1.000
_cell.angle_alpha   90.00
_cell.angle_beta   90.00
_cell.angle_gamma   90.00
#
_symmetry.space_group_name_H-M   'P 1'
#
loop_
_entity.id
_entity.type
_entity.pdbx_description
1 polymer ?
#
loop_
_entity_poly.entity_id
_entity_poly.type
_entity_poly.pdbx_seq_one_letter_code
_entity_poly.pdbx_strand_id
1 'polypeptide(L)'
;MTMTLPVASMRITGHFRQAEKALDEALLRQSELFASIVSARTETGVGPFVAHDVLLRIARSQQSLLEAEGDLARAHGRMKDIGREKMGADPCPPQERETLPEAGRQAA
;
A
#
# COMPACT_ATOMS: atom_id res chain seq x y z
N MET A 1 -2.61 8.09 -33.96
CA MET A 1 -1.34 7.48 -33.52
C MET A 1 -1.67 6.17 -32.80
N THR A 2 -1.11 5.04 -33.24
CA THR A 2 -1.35 3.73 -32.62
C THR A 2 -0.38 3.54 -31.46
N MET A 3 -0.86 3.16 -30.27
CA MET A 3 0.02 2.89 -29.13
C MET A 3 0.87 1.64 -29.38
N THR A 4 2.14 1.70 -29.00
CA THR A 4 3.04 0.54 -29.06
C THR A 4 2.98 -0.26 -27.75
N LEU A 5 3.31 -1.55 -27.82
CA LEU A 5 3.33 -2.44 -26.64
C LEU A 5 4.26 -1.93 -25.52
N PRO A 6 5.49 -1.46 -25.78
CA PRO A 6 6.35 -0.88 -24.74
C PRO A 6 5.72 0.34 -24.05
N VAL A 7 5.09 1.24 -24.80
CA VAL A 7 4.42 2.42 -24.26
C VAL A 7 3.23 2.03 -23.38
N ALA A 8 2.43 1.06 -23.81
CA ALA A 8 1.33 0.53 -23.01
C ALA A 8 1.84 -0.11 -21.70
N SER A 9 2.92 -0.88 -21.77
CA SER A 9 3.52 -1.53 -20.61
C SER A 9 4.03 -0.53 -19.58
N MET A 10 4.75 0.52 -20.00
CA MET A 10 5.23 1.57 -19.09
C MET A 10 4.07 2.27 -18.38
N ARG A 11 2.98 2.56 -19.12
CA ARG A 11 1.77 3.17 -18.54
C ARG A 11 1.15 2.26 -17.47
N ILE A 12 1.00 0.97 -17.77
CA ILE A 12 0.46 -0.02 -16.83
C ILE A 12 1.31 -0.10 -15.55
N THR A 13 2.64 -0.19 -15.67
CA THR A 13 3.54 -0.16 -14.51
C THR A 13 3.39 1.12 -13.69
N GLY A 14 3.24 2.28 -14.35
CA GLY A 14 2.94 3.54 -13.67
C GLY A 14 1.61 3.50 -12.89
N HIS A 15 0.58 2.85 -13.43
CA HIS A 15 -0.71 2.69 -12.74
C HIS A 15 -0.62 1.74 -11.55
N PHE A 16 0.14 0.63 -11.63
CA PHE A 16 0.38 -0.25 -10.49
C PHE A 16 1.03 0.51 -9.32
N ARG A 17 2.10 1.25 -9.58
CA ARG A 17 2.79 2.04 -8.53
C ARG A 17 1.90 3.09 -7.88
N GLN A 18 1.08 3.76 -8.68
CA GLN A 18 0.13 4.75 -8.16
C GLN A 18 -0.94 4.09 -7.28
N ALA A 19 -1.44 2.92 -7.67
CA ALA A 19 -2.41 2.17 -6.89
C ALA A 19 -1.81 1.63 -5.59
N GLU A 20 -0.58 1.07 -5.62
CA GLU A 20 0.16 0.63 -4.42
C GLU A 20 0.33 1.79 -3.44
N LYS A 21 0.83 2.95 -3.91
CA LYS A 21 0.99 4.15 -3.07
C LYS A 21 -0.33 4.64 -2.48
N ALA A 22 -1.42 4.56 -3.23
CA ALA A 22 -2.74 4.98 -2.75
C ALA A 22 -3.27 4.06 -1.64
N LEU A 23 -2.98 2.76 -1.70
CA LEU A 23 -3.33 1.82 -0.63
C LEU A 23 -2.52 2.11 0.65
N ASP A 24 -1.22 2.38 0.52
CA ASP A 24 -0.38 2.78 1.66
C ASP A 24 -0.89 4.07 2.33
N GLU A 25 -1.23 5.07 1.52
CA GLU A 25 -1.79 6.33 2.04
C GLU A 25 -3.14 6.09 2.73
N ALA A 26 -4.01 5.26 2.16
CA ALA A 26 -5.28 4.91 2.79
C ALA A 26 -5.08 4.20 4.15
N LEU A 27 -4.11 3.27 4.24
CA LEU A 27 -3.78 2.56 5.47
C LEU A 27 -3.25 3.52 6.55
N LEU A 28 -2.40 4.47 6.17
CA LEU A 28 -1.91 5.52 7.06
C LEU A 28 -3.07 6.36 7.62
N ARG A 29 -3.94 6.88 6.75
CA ARG A 29 -5.10 7.70 7.17
C ARG A 29 -6.07 6.94 8.08
N GLN A 30 -6.31 5.66 7.81
CA GLN A 30 -7.16 4.84 8.69
C GLN A 30 -6.52 4.59 10.05
N SER A 31 -5.19 4.45 10.10
CA SER A 31 -4.45 4.29 11.35
C SER A 31 -4.47 5.57 12.19
N GLU A 32 -4.31 6.74 11.56
CA GLU A 32 -4.49 8.05 12.20
C GLU A 32 -5.90 8.18 12.81
N LEU A 33 -6.94 7.82 12.05
CA LEU A 33 -8.32 7.86 12.53
C LEU A 33 -8.56 6.90 13.70
N PHE A 34 -8.08 5.66 13.61
CA PHE A 34 -8.19 4.68 14.69
C PHE A 34 -7.54 5.21 15.98
N ALA A 35 -6.33 5.75 15.87
CA ALA A 35 -5.59 6.34 16.98
C ALA A 35 -6.37 7.52 17.59
N SER A 36 -6.90 8.44 16.79
CA SER A 36 -7.70 9.57 17.28
C SER A 36 -8.93 9.12 18.09
N ILE A 37 -9.63 8.06 17.65
CA ILE A 37 -10.80 7.54 18.40
C ILE A 37 -10.37 6.96 19.75
N VAL A 38 -9.28 6.19 19.78
CA VAL A 38 -8.75 5.60 21.03
C VAL A 38 -8.23 6.68 21.99
N SER A 39 -7.52 7.68 21.48
CA SER A 39 -7.04 8.82 22.26
C SER A 39 -8.20 9.62 22.85
N ALA A 40 -9.21 9.96 22.04
CA ALA A 40 -10.39 10.68 22.51
C ALA A 40 -11.10 9.95 23.65
N ARG A 41 -11.19 8.62 23.60
CA ARG A 41 -11.76 7.82 24.69
C ARG A 41 -10.97 7.95 25.99
N THR A 42 -9.65 7.90 25.87
CA THR A 42 -8.73 8.03 27.01
C THR A 42 -8.83 9.42 27.62
N GLU A 43 -8.80 10.46 26.80
CA GLU A 43 -8.84 11.87 27.22
C GLU A 43 -10.18 12.26 27.86
N THR A 44 -11.30 11.69 27.39
CA THR A 44 -12.64 11.99 27.90
C THR A 44 -13.06 11.08 29.07
N GLY A 45 -12.29 10.05 29.40
CA GLY A 45 -12.60 9.11 30.50
C GLY A 45 -13.85 8.25 30.25
N VAL A 46 -14.32 8.15 29.00
CA VAL A 46 -15.48 7.32 28.67
C VAL A 46 -15.15 5.83 28.75
N GLY A 47 -16.18 5.01 28.97
CA GLY A 47 -16.01 3.56 29.14
C GLY A 47 -15.37 2.87 27.93
N PRO A 48 -14.69 1.72 28.13
CA PRO A 48 -13.89 1.07 27.09
C PRO A 48 -14.69 0.46 25.93
N PHE A 49 -16.02 0.41 26.03
CA PHE A 49 -16.90 -0.07 24.96
C PHE A 49 -17.48 1.04 24.09
N VAL A 50 -17.25 2.31 24.46
CA VAL A 50 -17.63 3.45 23.61
C VAL A 50 -16.87 3.37 22.29
N ALA A 51 -17.59 3.52 21.18
CA ALA A 51 -17.09 3.40 19.80
C ALA A 51 -16.42 2.05 19.46
N HIS A 52 -16.65 0.99 20.24
CA HIS A 52 -16.01 -0.32 20.00
C HIS A 52 -16.39 -0.92 18.64
N ASP A 53 -17.67 -0.84 18.25
CA ASP A 53 -18.14 -1.34 16.96
C ASP A 53 -17.52 -0.57 15.78
N VAL A 54 -17.32 0.74 15.94
CA VAL A 54 -16.63 1.60 14.97
C VAL A 54 -15.17 1.21 14.83
N LEU A 55 -14.44 1.07 15.94
CA LEU A 55 -13.03 0.62 15.93
C LEU A 55 -12.90 -0.75 15.28
N LEU A 56 -13.80 -1.68 15.57
CA LEU A 56 -13.81 -3.01 14.96
C LEU A 56 -14.06 -2.95 13.44
N ARG A 57 -14.92 -2.03 12.97
CA ARG A 57 -15.15 -1.81 11.53
C ARG A 57 -13.92 -1.19 10.84
N ILE A 58 -13.23 -0.25 11.48
CA ILE A 58 -12.00 0.32 10.95
C ILE A 58 -10.91 -0.75 10.86
N ALA A 59 -10.72 -1.56 11.91
CA ALA A 59 -9.74 -2.65 11.91
C ALA A 59 -9.97 -3.65 10.76
N ARG A 60 -11.23 -4.04 10.50
CA ARG A 60 -11.56 -4.88 9.34
C ARG A 60 -11.28 -4.19 8.00
N SER A 61 -11.52 -2.89 7.91
CA SER A 61 -11.17 -2.12 6.70
C SER A 61 -9.66 -2.10 6.48
N GLN A 62 -8.86 -1.93 7.54
CA GLN A 62 -7.39 -1.97 7.44
C GLN A 62 -6.90 -3.36 6.99
N GLN A 63 -7.49 -4.44 7.51
CA GLN A 63 -7.20 -5.79 7.03
C GLN A 63 -7.52 -5.96 5.55
N SER A 64 -8.66 -5.44 5.10
CA SER A 64 -9.06 -5.51 3.68
C SER A 64 -8.08 -4.74 2.78
N LEU A 65 -7.53 -3.61 3.25
CA LEU A 65 -6.50 -2.87 2.51
C LEU A 65 -5.19 -3.67 2.39
N LEU A 66 -4.74 -4.32 3.47
CA LEU A 66 -3.54 -5.16 3.45
C LEU A 66 -3.68 -6.37 2.51
N GLU A 67 -4.86 -6.99 2.49
CA GLU A 67 -5.17 -8.08 1.55
C GLU A 67 -5.12 -7.57 0.10
N ALA A 68 -5.74 -6.42 -0.18
CA ALA A 68 -5.73 -5.78 -1.49
C ALA A 68 -4.31 -5.37 -1.94
N GLU A 69 -3.48 -4.88 -1.02
CA GLU A 69 -2.07 -4.53 -1.30
C GLU A 69 -1.27 -5.78 -1.70
N GLY A 70 -1.45 -6.89 -0.97
CA GLY A 70 -0.82 -8.17 -1.31
C GLY A 70 -1.26 -8.71 -2.67
N ASP A 71 -2.56 -8.62 -2.99
CA ASP A 71 -3.08 -9.00 -4.30
C ASP A 71 -2.53 -8.10 -5.42
N LEU A 72 -2.47 -6.79 -5.18
CA LEU A 72 -1.96 -5.82 -6.14
C LEU A 72 -0.46 -6.03 -6.41
N ALA A 73 0.34 -6.28 -5.37
CA ALA A 73 1.77 -6.58 -5.50
C ALA A 73 2.01 -7.86 -6.31
N ARG A 74 1.21 -8.91 -6.09
CA ARG A 74 1.26 -10.15 -6.89
C ARG A 74 0.86 -9.90 -8.35
N ALA A 75 -0.21 -9.13 -8.58
CA ALA A 75 -0.64 -8.77 -9.94
C ALA A 75 0.43 -7.94 -10.67
N HIS A 76 1.08 -7.00 -9.98
CA HIS A 76 2.19 -6.22 -10.50
C HIS A 76 3.39 -7.11 -10.85
N GLY A 77 3.77 -8.05 -9.96
CA GLY A 77 4.80 -9.04 -10.23
C GLY A 77 4.50 -9.89 -11.47
N ARG A 78 3.28 -10.43 -11.56
CA ARG A 78 2.84 -11.21 -12.73
C ARG A 78 2.86 -10.39 -14.02
N MET A 79 2.50 -9.11 -13.96
CA MET A 79 2.54 -8.23 -15.12
C MET A 79 3.99 -7.97 -15.60
N LYS A 80 4.96 -7.89 -14.68
CA LYS A 80 6.38 -7.80 -15.04
C LYS A 80 6.85 -9.04 -15.79
N ASP A 81 6.45 -10.23 -15.34
CA ASP A 81 6.77 -11.49 -16.02
C ASP A 81 6.21 -11.51 -17.45
N ILE A 82 4.94 -11.12 -17.63
CA ILE A 82 4.32 -10.99 -18.95
C ILE A 82 5.09 -10.01 -19.84
N GLY A 83 5.51 -8.87 -19.28
CA GLY A 83 6.31 -7.88 -20.00
C GLY A 83 7.64 -8.48 -20.51
N ARG A 84 8.33 -9.23 -19.66
CA ARG A 84 9.57 -9.94 -20.02
C ARG A 84 9.32 -11.00 -21.09
N GLU A 85 8.26 -11.81 -20.96
CA GLU A 85 7.88 -12.83 -21.94
C GLU A 85 7.56 -12.23 -23.32
N LYS A 86 6.97 -11.03 -23.39
CA LYS A 86 6.52 -10.42 -24.65
C LYS A 86 7.51 -9.44 -25.28
N MET A 87 8.38 -8.82 -24.49
CA MET A 87 9.28 -7.76 -24.96
C MET A 87 10.76 -8.05 -24.69
N GLY A 88 11.09 -9.11 -23.96
CA GLY A 88 12.47 -9.47 -23.61
C GLY A 88 13.14 -8.55 -22.58
N ALA A 89 12.42 -7.55 -22.04
CA ALA A 89 12.94 -6.58 -21.08
C ALA A 89 11.93 -6.30 -19.97
N ASP A 90 12.43 -5.92 -18.79
CA ASP A 90 11.60 -5.48 -17.68
C ASP A 90 11.10 -4.05 -17.95
N PRO A 91 9.78 -3.81 -18.06
CA PRO A 91 9.25 -2.46 -18.25
C PRO A 91 9.35 -1.59 -16.99
N CYS A 92 9.69 -2.19 -15.84
CA CYS A 92 9.87 -1.50 -14.58
C CYS A 92 11.28 -0.93 -14.49
N PRO A 93 11.48 0.41 -14.60
CA PRO A 93 12.79 0.99 -14.36
C PRO A 93 13.23 0.70 -12.92
N PRO A 94 14.55 0.55 -12.66
CA PRO A 94 15.07 0.29 -11.33
C PRO A 94 14.53 1.36 -10.38
N GLN A 95 13.93 0.92 -9.27
CA GLN A 95 13.56 1.84 -8.21
C GLN A 95 14.87 2.43 -7.67
N GLU A 96 14.99 3.75 -7.68
CA GLU A 96 15.91 4.43 -6.77
C GLU A 96 15.51 3.95 -5.38
N ARG A 97 16.29 3.02 -4.83
CA ARG A 97 16.14 2.64 -3.44
C ARG A 97 16.47 3.90 -2.67
N GLU A 98 15.45 4.63 -2.24
CA GLU A 98 15.60 5.55 -1.13
C GLU A 98 16.02 4.66 0.04
N THR A 99 17.34 4.57 0.24
CA THR A 99 17.93 3.81 1.32
C THR A 99 17.34 4.38 2.60
N LEU A 100 16.50 3.60 3.28
CA LEU A 100 16.18 3.93 4.67
C LEU A 100 17.53 4.09 5.40
N PRO A 101 17.77 5.21 6.09
CA PRO A 101 19.00 5.35 6.86
C PRO A 101 19.12 4.16 7.82
N GLU A 102 20.31 3.54 7.90
CA GLU A 102 20.64 2.37 8.73
C GLU A 102 20.58 2.64 10.26
N ALA A 103 19.67 3.49 10.71
CA ALA A 103 19.47 3.80 12.13
C ALA A 103 18.55 2.74 12.77
N GLY A 104 19.08 1.55 13.02
CA GLY A 104 18.34 0.54 13.79
C GLY A 104 18.98 -0.83 13.99
N ARG A 105 20.17 -1.10 13.45
CA ARG A 105 20.82 -2.43 13.55
C ARG A 105 21.86 -2.58 14.66
N GLN A 106 21.97 -1.63 15.58
CA GLN A 106 22.85 -1.72 16.75
C GLN A 106 22.05 -1.63 18.05
N ALA A 107 21.29 -2.68 18.35
CA ALA A 107 20.82 -2.99 19.71
C ALA A 107 20.28 -4.43 19.73
N ALA A 108 21.18 -5.41 19.72
CA ALA A 108 20.96 -6.76 20.23
C ALA A 108 22.31 -7.33 20.66
#